data_AF-A0A1W9M1Q9-F1
#
_entry.id   AF-A0A1W9M1Q9-F1
#
_cell.length_a   1.000
_cell.length_b   1.000
_cell.length_c   1.000
_cell.angle_alpha   90.00
_cell.angle_beta   90.00
_cell.angle_gamma   90.00
#
_symmetry.space_group_name_H-M   'P 1'
#
loop_
_entity.id
_entity.type
_entity.pdbx_description
1 polymer ?
#
loop_
_entity_poly.entity_id
_entity_poly.type
_entity_poly.pdbx_seq_one_letter_code
_entity_poly.pdbx_strand_id
1 'polypeptide(L)' 'KTADIKSVTVAVMEVPCCAGLPMMVKKGMNAAGKDIPLKETVISAKGKILHEKIG' A
#
# COMPACT_ATOMS: atom_id res chain seq x y z
N LYS A 1 16.78 -13.32 -17.22
CA LYS A 1 15.78 -12.23 -17.26
C LYS A 1 15.38 -11.93 -15.82
N THR A 2 15.41 -10.66 -15.42
CA THR A 2 14.99 -10.24 -14.07
C THR A 2 13.59 -9.64 -14.18
N ALA A 3 12.65 -10.08 -13.34
CA ALA A 3 11.32 -9.47 -13.27
C ALA A 3 11.37 -8.24 -12.35
N ASP A 4 10.83 -7.11 -12.80
CA ASP A 4 10.70 -5.90 -11.98
C ASP A 4 9.30 -5.77 -11.40
N ILE A 5 9.15 -4.98 -10.34
CA ILE A 5 7.88 -4.74 -9.67
C ILE A 5 7.10 -3.68 -10.46
N LYS A 6 5.85 -4.00 -10.83
CA LYS A 6 4.99 -3.08 -11.60
C LYS A 6 4.12 -2.19 -10.74
N SER A 7 3.69 -2.67 -9.59
CA SER A 7 2.85 -1.94 -8.63
C SER A 7 2.92 -2.62 -7.27
N VAL A 8 2.61 -1.86 -6.22
CA VAL A 8 2.48 -2.37 -4.85
C VAL A 8 1.10 -1.99 -4.34
N THR A 9 0.38 -2.94 -3.74
CA THR A 9 -0.91 -2.69 -3.10
C THR A 9 -0.81 -2.97 -1.60
N VAL A 10 -1.20 -2.01 -0.77
CA VAL A 10 -1.24 -2.10 0.68
C VAL A 10 -2.70 -2.10 1.13
N ALA A 11 -3.11 -3.22 1.72
CA ALA A 11 -4.42 -3.34 2.37
C ALA A 11 -4.31 -2.93 3.84
N VAL A 12 -5.19 -2.04 4.29
CA VAL A 12 -5.31 -1.60 5.68
C VAL A 12 -6.74 -1.83 6.13
N MET A 13 -6.93 -2.32 7.36
CA MET A 13 -8.29 -2.46 7.91
C MET A 13 -8.79 -1.10 8.41
N GLU A 14 -10.11 -0.93 8.57
CA GLU A 14 -10.71 0.27 9.20
C GLU A 14 -10.22 0.47 10.66
N VAL A 15 -9.69 -0.58 11.27
CA VAL A 15 -9.09 -0.57 12.60
C VAL A 15 -7.67 0.03 12.53
N PRO A 16 -7.32 0.97 13.42
CA PRO A 16 -6.09 1.78 13.29
C PRO A 16 -4.77 1.04 13.59
N CYS A 17 -4.78 -0.29 13.77
CA CYS A 17 -3.58 -1.05 14.14
C CYS A 17 -2.51 -1.10 13.04
N CYS A 18 -2.88 -0.94 11.76
CA CYS A 18 -1.97 -1.07 10.62
C CYS A 18 -1.77 0.24 9.82
N ALA A 19 -2.24 1.39 10.34
CA ALA A 19 -2.24 2.66 9.59
C ALA A 19 -0.83 3.18 9.21
N GLY A 20 0.22 2.70 9.88
CA GLY A 20 1.62 3.07 9.55
C GLY A 20 2.21 2.32 8.35
N LEU A 21 1.59 1.21 7.92
CA LEU A 21 2.14 0.32 6.89
C LEU A 21 2.32 1.00 5.52
N PRO A 22 1.35 1.79 4.99
CA PRO A 22 1.54 2.47 3.70
C PRO A 22 2.74 3.41 3.68
N MET A 23 2.96 4.11 4.79
CA MET A 23 4.08 5.04 4.95
C MET A 23 5.42 4.30 5.01
N MET A 24 5.49 3.15 5.70
CA MET A 24 6.68 2.30 5.71
C MET A 24 7.03 1.79 4.31
N VAL A 25 6.04 1.35 3.54
CA VAL A 25 6.22 0.90 2.15
C VAL A 25 6.73 2.04 1.28
N LYS A 26 6.12 3.24 1.37
CA LYS A 26 6.58 4.43 0.65
C LYS A 26 8.03 4.80 0.97
N LYS A 27 8.42 4.76 2.25
CA LYS A 27 9.81 5.00 2.67
C LYS A 27 10.77 3.94 2.12
N GLY A 28 10.38 2.67 2.13
CA GLY A 28 11.18 1.58 1.57
C GLY A 28 11.43 1.74 0.08
N MET A 29 10.39 2.12 -0.69
CA MET A 29 10.52 2.40 -2.13
C MET A 29 11.45 3.59 -2.40
N ASN A 30 11.31 4.68 -1.64
CA ASN A 30 12.22 5.83 -1.73
C ASN A 30 13.67 5.44 -1.43
N ALA A 31 13.91 4.64 -0.38
CA ALA A 31 15.26 4.17 -0.03
C ALA A 31 15.85 3.23 -1.10
N ALA A 32 15.00 2.49 -1.81
CA ALA A 32 15.40 1.67 -2.96
C ALA A 32 15.59 2.47 -4.26
N GLY A 33 15.30 3.78 -4.26
CA GLY A 33 15.32 4.61 -5.47
C GLY A 33 14.29 4.19 -6.51
N LYS A 34 13.18 3.57 -6.08
CA LYS A 34 12.13 3.04 -6.93
C LYS A 34 10.88 3.91 -6.81
N ASP A 35 10.38 4.37 -7.94
CA ASP A 35 9.08 5.03 -8.05
C ASP A 35 8.09 4.04 -8.68
N ILE A 36 7.40 3.30 -7.82
CA ILE A 36 6.45 2.24 -8.21
C ILE A 36 5.05 2.68 -7.76
N PRO A 37 4.02 2.58 -8.62
CA PRO A 37 2.65 2.92 -8.24
C PRO A 37 2.21 2.22 -6.96
N LEU A 38 1.80 3.01 -5.96
CA LEU A 38 1.33 2.52 -4.67
C LEU A 38 -0.19 2.66 -4.57
N LYS A 39 -0.88 1.53 -4.42
CA LYS A 39 -2.31 1.51 -4.13
C LYS A 39 -2.55 1.23 -2.65
N GLU A 40 -3.27 2.11 -1.98
CA GLU A 40 -3.73 1.93 -0.60
C GLU A 40 -5.22 1.60 -0.62
N THR A 41 -5.62 0.46 -0.05
CA THR A 41 -7.02 0.02 0.04
C THR A 41 -7.41 -0.14 1.50
N VAL A 42 -8.45 0.59 1.94
CA VAL A 42 -9.01 0.46 3.28
C VAL A 42 -10.20 -0.49 3.28
N ILE A 43 -10.17 -1.51 4.15
CA ILE A 43 -11.17 -2.59 4.21
C ILE A 43 -11.85 -2.58 5.58
N SER A 44 -13.18 -2.59 5.60
CA SER A 44 -13.96 -2.75 6.84
C SER A 44 -13.82 -4.16 7.44
N ALA A 45 -14.17 -4.33 8.71
CA ALA A 45 -14.21 -5.64 9.36
C ALA A 45 -15.18 -6.63 8.69
N LYS A 46 -16.12 -6.12 7.87
CA LYS A 46 -17.07 -6.92 7.09
C LYS A 46 -16.57 -7.24 5.67
N GLY A 47 -15.30 -6.94 5.36
CA GLY A 47 -14.70 -7.21 4.05
C GLY A 47 -15.12 -6.23 2.94
N LYS A 48 -15.80 -5.13 3.27
CA LYS A 48 -16.13 -4.08 2.28
C LYS A 48 -14.97 -3.13 2.09
N ILE A 49 -14.68 -2.76 0.84
CA ILE A 49 -13.76 -1.67 0.52
C ILE A 49 -14.41 -0.35 0.90
N LEU A 50 -13.74 0.41 1.76
CA LEU A 50 -14.17 1.74 2.21
C LEU A 50 -13.55 2.83 1.36
N HIS A 51 -12.24 2.74 1.10
CA HIS A 51 -11.48 3.73 0.34
C HIS A 51 -10.38 3.07 -0.48
N GLU A 52 -10.10 3.62 -1.66
CA GLU A 52 -8.92 3.30 -2.45
C GLU A 52 -8.22 4.59 -2.87
N LYS A 53 -6.90 4.63 -2.66
CA LYS A 53 -6.04 5.74 -3.06
C LYS A 53 -4.89 5.20 -3.89
N ILE A 54 -4.61 5.82 -5.02
CA ILE A 54 -3.43 5.52 -5.84
C ILE A 54 -2.50 6.73 -5.72
N GLY A 55 -1.23 6.50 -5.37
CA GLY A 55 -0.24 7.55 -5.20
C GLY A 55 1.18 7.08 -5.47
#